data_AF-A0A8J3FBI9-F1
#
_entry.id   AF-A0A8J3FBI9-F1
#
_cell.length_a   1.000
_cell.length_b   1.000
_cell.length_c   1.000
_cell.angle_alpha   90.00
_cell.angle_beta   90.00
_cell.angle_gamma   90.00
#
_symmetry.space_group_name_H-M   'P 1'
#
loop_
_entity.id
_entity.type
_entity.pdbx_description
1 polymer ?
#
loop_
_entity_poly.entity_id
_entity_poly.type
_entity_poly.pdbx_seq_one_letter_code
_entity_poly.pdbx_strand_id
1 'polypeptide(L)' 'MSVEYLWKDGGSVDGGCPALYRADRAGAAGYIVQGRHLSTAERGALREVAADEDAVWVPANILDRLAGGAG' A
#
# COMPACT_ATOMS: atom_id res chain seq x y z
N MET A 1 16.82 -4.25 -6.58
CA MET A 1 15.48 -4.20 -5.96
C MET A 1 14.83 -5.55 -6.18
N SER A 2 14.40 -6.21 -5.11
CA SER A 2 13.58 -7.42 -5.18
C SER A 2 12.17 -7.11 -4.68
N VAL A 3 11.17 -7.79 -5.24
CA VAL A 3 9.75 -7.62 -4.89
C VAL A 3 9.11 -9.00 -4.87
N GLU A 4 8.50 -9.35 -3.73
CA GLU A 4 7.76 -10.59 -3.49
C GLU A 4 6.29 -10.22 -3.23
N TYR A 5 5.38 -10.76 -4.04
CA TYR A 5 3.95 -10.60 -3.82
C TYR A 5 3.51 -11.35 -2.56
N LEU A 6 2.69 -10.68 -1.73
CA LEU A 6 2.11 -11.30 -0.53
C LEU A 6 0.63 -11.61 -0.74
N TRP A 7 -0.21 -10.58 -0.84
CA TRP A 7 -1.64 -10.74 -1.09
C TRP A 7 -2.25 -9.46 -1.68
N LYS A 8 -3.49 -9.59 -2.13
CA LYS A 8 -4.34 -8.51 -2.62
C LYS A 8 -5.68 -8.49 -1.90
N ASP A 9 -6.43 -7.42 -2.10
CA ASP A 9 -7.81 -7.34 -1.64
C ASP A 9 -8.65 -8.42 -2.34
N GLY A 10 -9.27 -9.29 -1.53
CA GLY A 10 -10.11 -10.40 -2.01
C GLY A 10 -11.42 -9.95 -2.64
N GLY A 11 -11.88 -8.72 -2.36
CA GLY A 11 -13.08 -8.13 -2.97
C GLY A 11 -12.84 -7.51 -4.35
N SER A 12 -11.58 -7.42 -4.81
CA SER A 12 -11.23 -6.78 -6.07
C SER A 12 -11.39 -7.74 -7.26
N VAL A 13 -12.53 -7.65 -7.96
CA VAL A 13 -12.84 -8.43 -9.17
C VAL A 13 -12.66 -7.67 -10.49
N ASP A 14 -12.60 -6.34 -10.47
CA ASP A 14 -12.52 -5.51 -11.69
C ASP A 14 -11.43 -4.42 -11.61
N GLY A 15 -10.43 -4.48 -12.50
CA GLY A 15 -9.62 -3.34 -12.95
C GLY A 15 -8.80 -2.52 -11.94
N GLY A 16 -8.79 -2.85 -10.65
CA GLY A 16 -8.04 -2.13 -9.63
C GLY A 16 -7.90 -2.96 -8.37
N CYS A 17 -6.78 -3.67 -8.25
CA CYS A 17 -6.49 -4.60 -7.16
C CYS A 17 -5.42 -4.01 -6.22
N PRO A 18 -5.80 -3.38 -5.09
CA PRO A 18 -4.84 -3.05 -4.05
C PRO A 18 -4.10 -4.31 -3.58
N ALA A 19 -2.80 -4.20 -3.37
CA ALA A 19 -1.93 -5.34 -3.10
C ALA A 19 -0.74 -4.95 -2.23
N LEU A 20 -0.21 -5.94 -1.52
CA LEU A 20 0.97 -5.82 -0.68
C LEU A 20 2.09 -6.71 -1.21
N TYR A 21 3.30 -6.15 -1.19
CA TYR A 21 4.52 -6.84 -1.55
C TYR A 21 5.56 -6.65 -0.47
N ARG A 22 6.36 -7.67 -0.18
CA ARG A 22 7.63 -7.51 0.53
C ARG A 22 8.68 -7.06 -0.47
N ALA A 23 9.55 -6.13 -0.10
CA ALA A 23 10.57 -5.60 -1.00
C ALA A 23 11.90 -5.35 -0.30
N ASP A 24 12.98 -5.38 -1.07
CA ASP A 24 14.27 -4.81 -0.69
C ASP A 24 14.59 -3.62 -1.60
N ARG A 25 14.78 -2.45 -0.98
CA ARG A 25 15.17 -1.21 -1.64
C ARG A 25 16.52 -0.78 -1.11
N ALA A 26 17.55 -0.93 -1.94
CA ALA A 26 18.94 -0.54 -1.62
C ALA A 26 19.49 -1.17 -0.33
N GLY A 27 19.17 -2.45 -0.06
CA GLY A 27 19.63 -3.19 1.11
C GLY A 27 18.79 -2.95 2.38
N ALA A 28 17.71 -2.17 2.29
CA ALA A 28 16.72 -2.03 3.35
C ALA A 28 15.47 -2.85 3.01
N ALA A 29 15.09 -3.75 3.93
CA ALA A 29 13.84 -4.48 3.85
C ALA A 29 12.65 -3.56 4.13
N GLY A 30 11.57 -3.73 3.36
CA GLY A 30 10.34 -2.96 3.53
C GLY A 30 9.16 -3.59 2.81
N TYR A 31 8.10 -2.80 2.65
CA TYR A 31 6.89 -3.20 1.94
C TYR A 31 6.56 -2.19 0.83
N ILE A 32 5.99 -2.68 -0.26
CA ILE A 32 5.35 -1.84 -1.28
C ILE A 32 3.86 -2.07 -1.20
N VAL A 33 3.10 -0.98 -1.14
CA VAL A 33 1.64 -1.02 -1.11
C VAL A 33 1.10 -0.41 -2.39
N GLN A 34 0.43 -1.25 -3.18
CA GLN A 34 -0.34 -0.78 -4.34
C GLN A 34 -1.72 -0.36 -3.84
N GLY A 35 -2.07 0.91 -4.06
CA GLY A 35 -3.34 1.49 -3.67
C GLY A 35 -3.99 2.29 -4.80
N ARG A 36 -5.02 3.07 -4.46
CA ARG A 36 -5.69 4.00 -5.36
C ARG A 36 -5.15 5.40 -5.17
N HIS A 37 -5.11 6.18 -6.24
CA HIS A 37 -4.74 7.58 -6.16
C HIS A 37 -5.71 8.35 -5.26
N LEU A 38 -5.14 9.24 -4.45
CA LEU A 38 -5.88 10.23 -3.71
C LEU A 38 -6.20 11.43 -4.60
N SER A 39 -7.36 12.05 -4.38
CA SER A 39 -7.67 13.37 -4.94
C SER A 39 -6.76 14.46 -4.34
N THR A 40 -6.70 15.62 -4.98
CA THR A 40 -5.96 16.78 -4.46
C THR A 40 -6.43 17.20 -3.07
N ALA A 41 -7.73 17.12 -2.80
CA ALA A 41 -8.28 17.48 -1.49
C ALA A 41 -7.85 16.49 -0.40
N GLU A 42 -7.88 15.19 -0.68
CA GLU A 42 -7.40 14.15 0.25
C GLU A 42 -5.89 14.29 0.52
N ARG A 43 -5.10 14.54 -0.52
CA ARG A 43 -3.66 14.80 -0.37
C ARG A 43 -3.38 16.05 0.46
N GLY A 44 -4.17 17.11 0.29
CA GLY A 44 -4.05 18.36 1.06
C GLY A 44 -4.41 18.22 2.54
N ALA A 45 -5.08 17.14 2.95
CA ALA A 45 -5.38 16.85 4.35
C ALA A 45 -4.23 16.13 5.08
N LEU A 46 -3.22 15.64 4.34
CA LEU A 46 -2.05 14.98 4.91
C LEU A 46 -1.08 16.02 5.50
N ARG A 47 -0.34 15.62 6.53
CA ARG A 47 0.65 16.48 7.19
C ARG A 47 2.04 16.18 6.64
N GLU A 48 2.80 17.25 6.36
CA GLU A 48 4.25 17.18 6.12
C GLU A 48 4.70 16.19 5.03
N VAL A 49 3.96 16.08 3.92
CA VAL A 49 4.37 15.22 2.79
C VAL A 49 5.61 15.82 2.11
N ALA A 50 6.74 15.13 2.23
CA ALA A 50 8.00 15.56 1.62
C ALA A 50 8.02 15.39 0.09
N ALA A 51 9.03 15.96 -0.58
CA ALA A 51 9.12 15.94 -2.04
C ALA A 51 9.28 14.54 -2.65
N ASP A 52 9.78 13.57 -1.88
CA ASP A 52 9.94 12.16 -2.27
C ASP A 52 8.92 11.23 -1.62
N GLU A 53 7.87 11.80 -1.00
CA GLU A 53 6.75 11.06 -0.41
C GLU A 53 5.48 11.22 -1.27
N ASP A 54 4.68 10.16 -1.30
CA ASP A 54 3.32 10.18 -1.86
C ASP A 54 2.42 9.28 -1.02
N ALA A 55 1.12 9.46 -1.14
CA ALA A 55 0.12 8.69 -0.44
C ALA A 55 -0.92 8.11 -1.41
N VAL A 56 -1.32 6.89 -1.10
CA VAL A 56 -2.37 6.14 -1.80
C VAL A 56 -3.40 5.67 -0.78
N TRP A 57 -4.66 5.60 -1.21
CA TRP A 57 -5.69 4.94 -0.42
C TRP A 57 -5.58 3.43 -0.60
N VAL A 58 -5.59 2.69 0.51
CA VAL A 58 -5.57 1.23 0.53
C VAL A 58 -6.66 0.71 1.47
N PRO A 59 -7.44 -0.30 1.08
CA PRO A 59 -8.36 -0.98 1.98
C PRO A 59 -7.62 -1.55 3.20
N ALA A 60 -8.25 -1.49 4.39
CA ALA A 60 -7.63 -1.94 5.64
C ALA A 60 -7.17 -3.41 5.59
N ASN A 61 -7.94 -4.28 4.92
CA ASN A 61 -7.61 -5.71 4.76
C ASN A 61 -6.28 -5.98 4.03
N ILE A 62 -5.70 -4.98 3.35
CA ILE A 62 -4.34 -5.07 2.79
C ILE A 62 -3.29 -5.05 3.88
N LEU A 63 -3.44 -4.23 4.92
CA LEU A 63 -2.43 -4.03 5.96
C LEU A 63 -2.75 -4.79 7.26
N ASP A 64 -4.02 -4.97 7.60
CA ASP A 64 -4.45 -5.64 8.85
C ASP A 64 -3.89 -7.06 8.97
N ARG A 65 -3.69 -7.75 7.85
CA ARG A 65 -3.08 -9.09 7.81
C ARG A 65 -1.63 -9.11 8.32
N LEU A 66 -0.90 -7.99 8.29
CA LEU A 66 0.44 -7.89 8.87
C LEU A 66 0.43 -7.88 10.40
N ALA A 67 -0.65 -7.41 11.03
CA ALA A 67 -0.76 -7.27 12.47
C ALA A 67 -1.09 -8.60 13.20
N GLY A 68 -1.31 -9.70 12.46
CA GLY A 68 -1.50 -11.04 13.03
C GLY A 68 -2.91 -11.37 13.55
N GLY A 69 -3.96 -10.68 13.10
CA GLY A 69 -5.33 -10.92 13.56
C GLY A 69 -6.15 -11.77 12.60
N ALA A 70 -6.63 -12.92 13.07
CA ALA A 70 -7.58 -13.81 12.41
C ALA A 70 -8.76 -13.08 11.75
N GLY A 71 -9.07 -13.48 10.51
CA GLY A 71 -10.46 -13.62 10.08
C GLY A 71 -10.91 -15.03 10.41
#